data_AF-A0A916HKI5-F1
#
_entry.id   AF-A0A916HKI5-F1
#
_cell.length_a   1.000
_cell.length_b   1.000
_cell.length_c   1.000
_cell.angle_alpha   90.00
_cell.angle_beta   90.00
_cell.angle_gamma   90.00
#
_symmetry.space_group_name_H-M   'P 1'
#
loop_
_entity.id
_entity.type
_entity.pdbx_description
1 polymer ?
#
loop_
_entity_poly.entity_id
_entity_poly.type
_entity_poly.pdbx_seq_one_letter_code
_entity_poly.pdbx_strand_id
1 'polypeptide(L)'
;MKTAALYSKPPKILPWLARKAGITERRAEVLWHAAQRYAALRTGENETPAYWKASMDRLLELIAAETLREDAASFGWRRWARLNAQFWQAPVALYDAAALSSSRGWRVFGQAVRPCC
;
A
#
# COMPACT_ATOMS: atom_id res chain seq x y z
N MET A 1 -28.49 18.34 -13.39
CA MET A 1 -27.19 17.68 -13.10
C MET A 1 -27.48 16.27 -12.62
N LYS A 2 -27.13 15.24 -13.39
CA LYS A 2 -27.37 13.84 -13.00
C LYS A 2 -26.35 13.46 -11.91
N THR A 3 -26.74 13.54 -10.64
CA THR A 3 -26.05 12.81 -9.58
C THR A 3 -26.46 11.35 -9.70
N ALA A 4 -25.86 10.65 -10.67
CA ALA A 4 -25.95 9.20 -10.71
C ALA A 4 -25.35 8.71 -9.38
N ALA A 5 -26.16 8.05 -8.57
CA ALA A 5 -25.69 7.38 -7.38
C ALA A 5 -24.50 6.52 -7.81
N LEU A 6 -23.31 6.81 -7.25
CA LEU A 6 -22.05 6.15 -7.56
C LEU A 6 -22.08 4.71 -7.03
N TYR A 7 -22.91 3.88 -7.65
CA TYR A 7 -22.91 2.42 -7.52
C TYR A 7 -21.84 1.86 -8.46
N SER A 8 -20.63 2.41 -8.41
CA SER A 8 -19.50 1.74 -9.03
C SER A 8 -19.01 0.70 -8.01
N LYS A 9 -18.87 -0.54 -8.46
CA LYS A 9 -18.28 -1.58 -7.63
C LYS A 9 -16.88 -1.12 -7.23
N PRO A 10 -16.50 -1.25 -5.94
CA PRO A 10 -15.14 -0.93 -5.53
C PRO A 10 -14.14 -1.75 -6.35
N PRO A 11 -12.93 -1.21 -6.59
CA PRO A 11 -11.93 -1.94 -7.34
C PRO A 11 -11.58 -3.25 -6.61
N LYS A 12 -11.30 -4.30 -7.38
CA LYS A 12 -10.91 -5.62 -6.84
C LYS A 12 -9.67 -5.56 -5.93
N ILE A 13 -8.84 -4.52 -6.06
CA ILE A 13 -7.66 -4.29 -5.20
C ILE A 13 -8.01 -3.63 -3.85
N LEU A 14 -9.23 -3.12 -3.67
CA LEU A 14 -9.64 -2.42 -2.45
C LEU A 14 -9.51 -3.29 -1.18
N PRO A 15 -9.91 -4.57 -1.17
CA PRO A 15 -9.76 -5.41 0.02
C PRO A 15 -8.29 -5.60 0.42
N TRP A 16 -7.40 -5.73 -0.57
CA TRP A 16 -5.96 -5.81 -0.33
C TRP A 16 -5.41 -4.50 0.22
N LEU A 17 -5.82 -3.34 -0.32
CA LEU A 17 -5.46 -2.02 0.20
C LEU A 17 -5.94 -1.82 1.65
N ALA A 18 -7.17 -2.23 1.95
CA ALA A 18 -7.75 -2.14 3.29
C ALA A 18 -6.92 -2.94 4.32
N ARG A 19 -6.60 -4.19 3.99
CA ARG A 19 -5.74 -5.05 4.82
C ARG A 19 -4.34 -4.46 5.00
N LYS A 20 -3.75 -3.93 3.93
CA LYS A 20 -2.42 -3.30 3.98
C LYS A 20 -2.39 -2.07 4.88
N ALA A 21 -3.46 -1.29 4.89
CA ALA A 21 -3.59 -0.11 5.74
C ALA A 21 -4.08 -0.42 7.16
N GLY A 22 -4.52 -1.66 7.44
CA GLY A 22 -5.08 -2.04 8.74
C GLY A 22 -6.47 -1.45 9.03
N ILE A 23 -7.20 -1.01 8.00
CA ILE A 23 -8.56 -0.47 8.11
C ILE A 23 -9.60 -1.55 7.82
N THR A 24 -10.81 -1.41 8.37
CA THR A 24 -11.91 -2.33 8.07
C THR A 24 -12.38 -2.16 6.62
N GLU A 25 -12.85 -3.25 6.00
CA GLU A 25 -13.29 -3.25 4.60
C GLU A 25 -14.46 -2.26 4.37
N ARG A 26 -15.41 -2.23 5.31
CA ARG A 26 -16.50 -1.24 5.33
C ARG A 26 -16.00 0.21 5.35
N ARG A 27 -14.91 0.50 6.08
CA ARG A 27 -14.31 1.84 6.12
C ARG A 27 -13.67 2.18 4.78
N ALA A 28 -12.97 1.23 4.17
CA ALA A 28 -12.37 1.39 2.85
C ALA A 28 -13.42 1.69 1.76
N GLU A 29 -14.58 1.03 1.80
CA GLU A 29 -15.70 1.33 0.90
C GLU A 29 -16.22 2.77 1.06
N VAL A 30 -16.36 3.25 2.30
CA VAL A 30 -16.76 4.64 2.56
C VAL A 30 -15.75 5.63 2.00
N LEU A 31 -14.45 5.37 2.19
CA LEU A 31 -13.38 6.20 1.62
C LEU A 31 -13.38 6.15 0.09
N TRP A 32 -13.69 5.00 -0.50
CA TRP A 32 -13.84 4.85 -1.95
C TRP A 32 -14.97 5.74 -2.49
N HIS A 33 -16.14 5.72 -1.87
CA HIS A 33 -17.24 6.61 -2.28
C HIS A 33 -16.89 8.10 -2.11
N ALA A 34 -16.11 8.45 -1.08
CA ALA A 34 -15.61 9.82 -0.92
C ALA A 34 -14.63 10.22 -2.03
N ALA A 35 -13.70 9.34 -2.38
CA ALA A 35 -12.72 9.56 -3.45
C ALA A 35 -13.40 9.72 -4.82
N GLN A 36 -14.41 8.90 -5.10
CA GLN A 36 -15.21 9.02 -6.33
C GLN A 36 -15.95 10.34 -6.44
N ARG A 37 -16.60 10.80 -5.34
CA ARG A 37 -17.25 12.12 -5.32
C ARG A 37 -16.26 13.25 -5.60
N TYR A 38 -15.05 13.16 -5.04
CA TYR A 38 -13.99 14.12 -5.30
C TYR A 38 -13.55 14.11 -6.77
N ALA A 39 -13.34 12.92 -7.34
CA ALA A 39 -12.96 12.78 -8.74
C ALA A 39 -14.06 13.30 -9.69
N ALA A 40 -15.33 12.98 -9.43
CA ALA A 40 -16.47 13.44 -10.22
C ALA A 40 -16.55 14.97 -10.27
N LEU A 41 -16.29 15.64 -9.14
CA LEU A 41 -16.21 17.10 -9.08
C LEU A 41 -15.01 17.67 -9.84
N ARG A 42 -13.90 16.92 -9.92
CA ARG A 42 -12.65 17.37 -10.54
C ARG A 42 -12.63 17.18 -12.06
N THR A 43 -13.16 16.06 -12.56
CA THR A 43 -13.12 15.71 -13.99
C THR A 43 -14.42 16.01 -14.72
N GLY A 44 -15.56 16.13 -14.02
CA GLY A 44 -16.88 16.34 -14.64
C GLY A 44 -17.45 15.13 -15.38
N GLU A 45 -16.60 14.16 -15.74
CA GLU A 45 -16.93 12.90 -16.40
C GLU A 45 -16.52 11.71 -15.54
N ASN A 46 -17.35 10.65 -15.53
CA ASN A 46 -17.24 9.52 -14.60
C ASN A 46 -16.65 8.24 -15.23
N GLU A 47 -16.30 8.25 -16.51
CA GLU A 47 -15.84 7.07 -17.26
C GLU A 47 -14.48 7.29 -17.96
N THR A 48 -13.80 8.39 -17.66
CA THR A 48 -12.49 8.67 -18.25
C THR A 48 -11.34 8.03 -17.46
N PRO A 49 -10.22 7.71 -18.11
CA PRO A 49 -9.01 7.28 -17.41
C PRO A 49 -8.52 8.32 -16.37
N ALA A 50 -8.75 9.60 -16.66
CA ALA A 50 -8.44 10.71 -15.75
C ALA A 50 -9.28 10.64 -14.45
N TYR A 51 -10.57 10.31 -14.54
CA TYR A 51 -11.43 10.10 -13.37
C TYR A 51 -10.93 8.95 -12.51
N TRP A 52 -10.58 7.82 -13.13
CA TRP A 52 -10.08 6.66 -12.39
C TRP A 52 -8.77 6.96 -11.67
N LYS A 53 -7.83 7.63 -12.35
CA LYS A 53 -6.58 8.08 -11.76
C LYS A 53 -6.82 9.01 -10.57
N ALA A 54 -7.64 10.05 -10.74
CA ALA A 54 -7.96 11.00 -9.68
C ALA A 54 -8.65 10.33 -8.48
N SER A 55 -9.52 9.35 -8.73
CA SER A 55 -10.18 8.56 -7.69
C SER A 55 -9.17 7.73 -6.89
N MET A 56 -8.24 7.05 -7.58
CA MET A 56 -7.20 6.24 -6.94
C MET A 56 -6.22 7.10 -6.14
N ASP A 57 -5.74 8.21 -6.71
CA ASP A 57 -4.84 9.14 -6.03
C ASP A 57 -5.51 9.66 -4.74
N ARG A 58 -6.78 10.08 -4.83
CA ARG A 58 -7.53 10.56 -3.67
C ARG A 58 -7.80 9.47 -2.64
N LEU A 59 -8.05 8.23 -3.07
CA LEU A 59 -8.23 7.09 -2.17
C LEU A 59 -6.96 6.87 -1.34
N LEU A 60 -5.78 6.87 -1.98
CA LEU A 60 -4.50 6.67 -1.29
C LEU A 60 -4.23 7.77 -0.27
N GLU A 61 -4.53 9.02 -0.61
CA GLU A 61 -4.45 10.15 0.33
C GLU A 61 -5.37 9.96 1.54
N LEU A 62 -6.62 9.56 1.32
CA LEU A 62 -7.60 9.35 2.39
C LEU A 62 -7.20 8.17 3.29
N ILE A 63 -6.68 7.08 2.72
CA ILE A 63 -6.17 5.95 3.49
C ILE A 63 -4.98 6.39 4.35
N ALA A 64 -4.04 7.14 3.80
CA ALA A 64 -2.90 7.66 4.56
C ALA A 64 -3.38 8.56 5.72
N ALA A 65 -4.33 9.46 5.46
CA ALA A 65 -4.92 10.31 6.50
C ALA A 65 -5.63 9.50 7.61
N GLU A 66 -6.38 8.45 7.25
CA GLU A 66 -7.05 7.58 8.21
C GLU A 66 -6.03 6.81 9.07
N THR A 67 -4.96 6.27 8.47
CA THR A 67 -3.91 5.58 9.23
C THR A 67 -3.20 6.50 10.22
N LEU A 68 -2.91 7.74 9.83
CA LEU A 68 -2.34 8.75 10.73
C LEU A 68 -3.30 9.09 11.88
N ARG A 69 -4.60 9.21 11.59
CA ARG A 69 -5.63 9.45 12.60
C ARG A 69 -5.72 8.29 13.60
N GLU A 70 -5.69 7.04 13.12
CA GLU A 70 -5.71 5.86 13.99
C GLU A 70 -4.43 5.74 14.84
N ASP A 71 -3.28 6.07 14.27
CA ASP A 71 -2.01 6.09 15.01
C ASP A 71 -2.02 7.19 16.09
N ALA A 72 -2.54 8.37 15.80
CA ALA A 72 -2.71 9.46 16.77
C ALA A 72 -3.72 9.09 17.87
N ALA A 73 -4.85 8.47 17.50
CA ALA A 73 -5.85 7.97 18.45
C ALA A 73 -5.31 6.85 19.35
N SER A 74 -4.29 6.12 18.89
CA SER A 74 -3.59 5.12 19.70
C SER A 74 -2.53 5.71 20.62
N PHE A 75 -2.40 7.04 20.69
CA PHE A 75 -1.37 7.72 21.50
C PHE A 75 0.06 7.20 21.24
N GLY A 76 0.34 6.81 19.98
CA GLY A 76 1.64 6.27 19.57
C GLY A 76 1.84 4.77 19.84
N TRP A 77 0.92 4.08 20.52
CA TRP A 77 1.04 2.64 20.81
C TRP A 77 1.14 1.77 19.57
N ARG A 78 0.38 2.06 18.50
CA ARG A 78 0.52 1.29 17.25
C ARG A 78 1.89 1.45 16.61
N ARG A 79 2.43 2.68 16.62
CA ARG A 79 3.78 2.96 16.10
C ARG A 79 4.83 2.23 16.93
N TRP A 80 4.72 2.28 18.26
CA TRP A 80 5.60 1.53 19.15
C TRP A 80 5.53 0.02 18.92
N ALA A 81 4.31 -0.54 18.80
CA ALA A 81 4.13 -1.98 18.54
C ALA A 81 4.76 -2.42 17.21
N ARG A 82 4.64 -1.62 16.14
CA ARG A 82 5.29 -1.90 14.85
C ARG A 82 6.82 -1.84 14.97
N LEU A 83 7.35 -0.85 15.66
CA LEU A 83 8.80 -0.72 15.88
C LEU A 83 9.34 -1.88 16.73
N ASN A 84 8.62 -2.27 17.78
CA ASN A 84 8.98 -3.42 18.60
C ASN A 84 8.99 -4.71 17.77
N ALA A 85 7.94 -4.95 16.95
CA ALA A 85 7.91 -6.10 16.07
C ALA A 85 9.08 -6.09 15.05
N GLN A 86 9.37 -4.94 14.44
CA GLN A 86 10.50 -4.78 13.52
C GLN A 86 11.85 -5.03 14.20
N PHE A 87 12.01 -4.56 15.43
CA PHE A 87 13.23 -4.77 16.22
C PHE A 87 13.50 -6.26 16.43
N TRP A 88 12.47 -7.03 16.79
CA TRP A 88 12.60 -8.48 16.97
C TRP A 88 12.82 -9.25 15.66
N GLN A 89 12.46 -8.68 14.50
CA GLN A 89 12.72 -9.26 13.19
C GLN A 89 14.10 -8.87 12.62
N ALA A 90 14.78 -7.87 13.21
CA ALA A 90 16.05 -7.37 12.70
C ALA A 90 17.16 -8.44 12.59
N PRO A 91 17.33 -9.37 13.55
CA PRO A 91 18.34 -10.42 13.43
C PRO A 91 18.11 -11.35 12.24
N VAL A 92 16.84 -11.71 11.95
CA VAL A 92 16.48 -12.57 10.81
C VAL A 92 16.74 -11.83 9.50
N ALA A 93 16.34 -10.56 9.41
CA ALA A 93 16.58 -9.74 8.22
C ALA A 93 18.08 -9.55 7.93
N LEU A 94 18.90 -9.39 8.98
CA LEU A 94 20.36 -9.30 8.85
C LEU A 94 20.96 -10.61 8.33
N TYR A 95 20.49 -11.75 8.85
CA TYR A 95 20.92 -13.07 8.40
C TYR A 95 20.59 -13.30 6.92
N ASP A 96 19.36 -13.01 6.48
CA ASP A 96 18.94 -13.14 5.09
C ASP A 96 19.80 -12.27 4.15
N ALA A 97 20.09 -11.03 4.55
CA ALA A 97 20.95 -10.14 3.79
C ALA A 97 22.38 -10.68 3.66
N ALA A 98 22.93 -11.24 4.74
CA ALA A 98 24.25 -11.88 4.73
C ALA A 98 24.27 -13.15 3.86
N ALA A 99 23.27 -14.01 3.97
CA ALA A 99 23.15 -15.21 3.15
C ALA A 99 23.04 -14.87 1.65
N LEU A 100 22.26 -13.85 1.31
CA LEU A 100 22.14 -13.38 -0.08
C LEU A 100 23.44 -12.82 -0.62
N SER A 101 24.20 -12.04 0.18
CA SER A 101 25.51 -11.51 -0.25
C SER A 101 26.53 -12.63 -0.44
N SER A 102 26.56 -13.62 0.45
CA SER A 102 27.39 -14.82 0.29
C SER A 102 27.03 -15.56 -1.00
N SER A 103 25.75 -15.87 -1.23
CA SER A 103 25.31 -16.61 -2.43
C SER A 103 25.63 -15.88 -3.75
N ARG A 104 25.66 -14.55 -3.75
CA ARG A 104 26.10 -13.72 -4.88
C ARG A 104 27.61 -13.80 -5.06
N GLY A 105 28.38 -13.70 -3.97
CA GLY A 105 29.84 -13.85 -3.99
C GLY A 105 30.26 -15.22 -4.52
N TRP A 106 29.60 -16.30 -4.09
CA TRP A 106 29.83 -17.66 -4.57
C TRP A 106 29.56 -17.82 -6.07
N ARG A 107 28.54 -17.13 -6.61
CA ARG A 107 28.26 -17.14 -8.06
C ARG A 107 29.33 -16.43 -8.87
N VAL A 108 29.82 -15.29 -8.39
CA VAL A 108 30.90 -14.54 -9.05
C VAL A 108 32.21 -15.33 -9.03
N PHE A 109 32.54 -15.93 -7.89
CA PHE A 109 33.74 -16.77 -7.76
C PHE A 109 33.65 -18.03 -8.62
N GLY A 110 32.50 -18.72 -8.63
CA GLY A 110 32.29 -19.91 -9.46
C GLY A 110 32.33 -19.63 -10.97
N GLN A 111 32.02 -18.41 -11.41
CA GLN A 111 32.19 -18.00 -12.81
C GLN A 111 33.65 -17.72 -13.16
N ALA A 112 34.44 -17.17 -12.23
CA ALA A 112 35.87 -16.93 -12.43
C ALA A 112 36.71 -18.22 -12.54
N VAL A 113 36.21 -19.35 -12.01
CA VAL A 113 36.88 -20.66 -12.05
C VAL A 113 36.49 -21.49 -13.29
N ARG A 114 35.58 -21.01 -14.15
CA ARG A 114 35.29 -21.71 -15.41
C ARG A 114 36.45 -21.48 -16.39
N PRO A 115 37.21 -22.52 -16.80
CA PRO A 115 38.23 -22.34 -17.82
C PRO A 115 37.57 -21.92 -19.13
N CYS A 116 38.10 -20.87 -19.76
CA CYS A 116 37.75 -20.49 -21.12
C CYS A 116 38.19 -21.63 -22.05
N CYS A 117 37.22 -22.39 -22.55
CA CYS A 117 37.37 -23.17 -23.77
C CYS A 117 36.72 -22.38 -24.91
#